data_AF-A0A7S2MB25-F1
#
_entry.id   AF-A0A7S2MB25-F1
#
_cell.length_a   1.000
_cell.length_b   1.000
_cell.length_c   1.000
_cell.angle_alpha   90.00
_cell.angle_beta   90.00
_cell.angle_gamma   90.00
#
_symmetry.space_group_name_H-M   'P 1'
#
loop_
_entity.id
_entity.type
_entity.pdbx_description
1 polymer ?
#
loop_
_entity_poly.entity_id
_entity_poly.type
_entity_poly.pdbx_seq_one_letter_code
_entity_poly.pdbx_strand_id
1 'polypeptide(L)'
;PAAPGAPPAAAASEAAPAALGAPSAAPEEQARQDAEPQEAEAFSEARAAQLERERSEEAVRKETAARRRKVAAFLKEHGFMKGVTGPKTSLAFLRIKTSYPLHAAAKVGNTAMVGMLLQEGADPAQ
;
A
#
# COMPACT_ATOMS: atom_id res chain seq x y z
N PRO A 1 75.16 -26.92 45.08
CA PRO A 1 74.99 -26.77 43.62
C PRO A 1 75.29 -28.09 42.90
N ALA A 2 74.44 -28.45 41.93
CA ALA A 2 74.41 -29.68 41.12
C ALA A 2 73.90 -30.96 41.81
N ALA A 3 72.77 -31.49 41.31
CA ALA A 3 72.68 -32.88 40.89
C ALA A 3 71.54 -33.08 39.86
N PRO A 4 71.74 -33.91 38.82
CA PRO A 4 70.84 -34.13 37.68
C PRO A 4 70.03 -35.44 37.80
N GLY A 5 69.04 -35.65 36.91
CA GLY A 5 68.41 -36.96 36.71
C GLY A 5 67.27 -36.95 35.70
N ALA A 6 67.47 -37.57 34.54
CA ALA A 6 66.42 -38.00 33.60
C ALA A 6 66.21 -39.53 33.77
N PRO A 7 65.27 -40.26 33.10
CA PRO A 7 63.97 -39.99 32.40
C PRO A 7 62.87 -40.95 32.96
N PRO A 8 61.94 -41.67 32.25
CA PRO A 8 61.04 -41.45 31.09
C PRO A 8 59.52 -41.79 31.36
N ALA A 9 58.67 -41.57 30.34
CA ALA A 9 57.41 -42.23 29.91
C ALA A 9 56.48 -43.04 30.87
N ALA A 10 55.17 -42.78 30.70
CA ALA A 10 54.04 -43.74 30.52
C ALA A 10 52.85 -43.70 31.53
N ALA A 11 51.67 -43.45 30.94
CA ALA A 11 50.37 -44.13 31.11
C ALA A 11 49.43 -43.87 32.32
N ALA A 12 48.15 -43.72 31.94
CA ALA A 12 46.89 -44.01 32.68
C ALA A 12 46.55 -43.09 33.86
N SER A 13 45.30 -42.77 34.21
CA SER A 13 43.92 -42.96 33.73
C SER A 13 43.04 -42.14 34.70
N GLU A 14 41.72 -42.10 34.44
CA GLU A 14 40.64 -41.60 35.33
C GLU A 14 40.49 -40.08 35.47
N ALA A 15 39.31 -39.49 35.61
CA ALA A 15 37.93 -39.84 35.31
C ALA A 15 37.18 -38.55 35.69
N ALA A 16 36.24 -38.08 34.86
CA ALA A 16 35.32 -37.02 35.27
C ALA A 16 34.45 -37.51 36.45
N PRO A 17 33.80 -36.59 37.17
CA PRO A 17 32.39 -36.45 36.83
C PRO A 17 31.91 -34.99 36.79
N ALA A 18 31.24 -34.69 35.68
CA ALA A 18 29.90 -34.10 35.66
C ALA A 18 29.52 -33.23 36.87
N ALA A 19 29.82 -31.93 36.77
CA ALA A 19 28.96 -30.94 37.39
C ALA A 19 27.67 -30.88 36.57
N LEU A 20 26.67 -31.66 36.98
CA LEU A 20 25.27 -31.53 36.59
C LEU A 20 24.80 -30.12 36.97
N GLY A 21 24.92 -29.19 36.02
CA GLY A 21 24.17 -27.94 36.05
C GLY A 21 22.69 -28.26 35.93
N ALA A 22 21.90 -27.83 36.91
CA ALA A 22 20.46 -27.96 36.92
C ALA A 22 19.84 -27.51 35.58
N PRO A 23 18.75 -28.15 35.10
CA PRO A 23 18.00 -27.60 33.98
C PRO A 23 17.42 -26.26 34.44
N SER A 24 17.97 -25.18 33.90
CA SER A 24 17.43 -23.83 34.03
C SER A 24 16.05 -23.81 33.36
N ALA A 25 15.00 -24.03 34.15
CA ALA A 25 13.60 -23.97 33.71
C ALA A 25 13.07 -22.52 33.63
N ALA A 26 13.83 -21.53 34.09
CA ALA A 26 13.44 -20.13 34.13
C ALA A 26 13.38 -19.38 32.76
N PRO A 27 14.28 -19.60 31.78
CA PRO A 27 14.28 -18.80 30.56
C PRO A 27 13.17 -19.19 29.56
N GLU A 28 12.68 -20.43 29.61
CA GLU A 28 11.64 -20.90 28.67
C GLU A 28 10.24 -20.39 29.05
N GLU A 29 9.97 -20.24 30.34
CA GLU A 29 8.67 -19.75 30.83
C GLU A 29 8.56 -18.23 30.70
N GLN A 30 9.66 -17.50 30.90
CA GLN A 30 9.75 -16.07 30.58
C GLN A 30 9.58 -15.80 29.08
N ALA A 31 10.27 -16.57 28.22
CA ALA A 31 10.15 -16.41 26.76
C ALA A 31 8.73 -16.69 26.24
N ARG A 32 7.98 -17.60 26.88
CA ARG A 32 6.56 -17.84 26.56
C ARG A 32 5.68 -16.67 27.03
N GLN A 33 5.93 -16.14 28.22
CA GLN A 33 5.19 -14.99 28.76
C GLN A 33 5.43 -13.70 27.97
N ASP A 34 6.61 -13.52 27.36
CA ASP A 34 6.94 -12.36 26.52
C ASP A 34 6.50 -12.54 25.05
N ALA A 35 6.32 -13.78 24.57
CA ALA A 35 5.88 -14.07 23.22
C ALA A 35 4.37 -13.85 23.03
N GLU A 36 3.53 -14.27 23.98
CA GLU A 36 2.08 -14.07 23.90
C GLU A 36 1.63 -12.60 23.74
N PRO A 37 2.16 -11.61 24.50
CA PRO A 37 1.80 -10.21 24.28
C PRO A 37 2.33 -9.67 22.95
N GLN A 38 3.52 -10.10 22.51
CA GLN A 38 4.06 -9.70 21.19
C GLN A 38 3.20 -10.20 20.03
N GLU A 39 2.70 -11.44 20.11
CA GLU A 39 1.82 -12.00 19.09
C GLU A 39 0.45 -11.32 19.08
N ALA A 40 -0.10 -11.01 20.27
CA ALA A 40 -1.35 -10.27 20.40
C ALA A 40 -1.24 -8.83 19.88
N GLU A 41 -0.13 -8.15 20.18
CA GLU A 41 0.16 -6.81 19.66
C GLU A 41 0.33 -6.84 18.14
N ALA A 42 1.14 -7.74 17.60
CA ALA A 42 1.33 -7.89 16.16
C ALA A 42 0.02 -8.18 15.41
N PHE A 43 -0.86 -9.01 15.98
CA PHE A 43 -2.19 -9.26 15.42
C PHE A 43 -3.07 -8.00 15.46
N SER A 44 -3.03 -7.26 16.57
CA SER A 44 -3.79 -6.02 16.73
C SER A 44 -3.34 -4.93 15.73
N GLU A 45 -2.02 -4.79 15.54
CA GLU A 45 -1.42 -3.85 14.60
C GLU A 45 -1.73 -4.24 13.16
N ALA A 46 -1.62 -5.52 12.81
CA ALA A 46 -1.98 -6.02 11.49
C ALA A 46 -3.45 -5.73 11.17
N ARG A 47 -4.35 -5.95 12.14
CA ARG A 47 -5.78 -5.65 12.00
C ARG A 47 -6.03 -4.14 11.85
N ALA A 48 -5.36 -3.30 12.64
CA ALA A 48 -5.47 -1.85 12.53
C ALA A 48 -5.00 -1.35 11.17
N ALA A 49 -3.84 -1.84 10.70
CA ALA A 49 -3.29 -1.51 9.38
C ALA A 49 -4.22 -1.96 8.24
N GLN A 50 -4.85 -3.13 8.37
CA GLN A 50 -5.81 -3.61 7.38
C GLN A 50 -7.07 -2.73 7.32
N LEU A 51 -7.61 -2.34 8.48
CA LEU A 51 -8.76 -1.44 8.56
C LEU A 51 -8.45 -0.07 7.95
N GLU A 52 -7.25 0.46 8.19
CA GLU A 52 -6.83 1.74 7.63
C GLU A 52 -6.66 1.69 6.12
N ARG A 53 -6.07 0.60 5.59
CA ARG A 53 -5.99 0.36 4.14
C ARG A 53 -7.38 0.30 3.53
N GLU A 54 -8.30 -0.47 4.09
CA GLU A 54 -9.67 -0.59 3.59
C GLU A 54 -10.39 0.78 3.58
N ARG A 55 -10.22 1.57 4.65
CA ARG A 55 -10.78 2.92 4.73
C ARG A 55 -10.21 3.86 3.68
N SER A 56 -8.90 3.79 3.44
CA SER A 56 -8.24 4.61 2.42
C SER A 56 -8.70 4.24 1.01
N GLU A 57 -8.84 2.94 0.73
CA GLU A 57 -9.36 2.47 -0.55
C GLU A 57 -10.82 2.88 -0.76
N GLU A 58 -11.65 2.76 0.28
CA GLU A 58 -13.05 3.16 0.21
C GLU A 58 -13.19 4.67 -0.02
N ALA A 59 -12.33 5.49 0.60
CA ALA A 59 -12.28 6.92 0.38
C ALA A 59 -11.93 7.25 -1.08
N VAL A 60 -10.89 6.62 -1.64
CA VAL A 60 -10.50 6.78 -3.05
C VAL A 60 -11.62 6.32 -3.99
N ARG A 61 -12.28 5.19 -3.70
CA ARG A 61 -13.44 4.70 -4.48
C ARG A 61 -14.61 5.69 -4.45
N LYS A 62 -14.91 6.27 -3.29
CA LYS A 62 -15.97 7.29 -3.15
C LYS A 62 -15.63 8.56 -3.91
N GLU A 63 -14.40 9.04 -3.81
CA GLU A 63 -13.95 10.24 -4.51
C GLU A 63 -13.99 10.06 -6.04
N THR A 64 -13.44 8.96 -6.52
CA THR A 64 -13.46 8.62 -7.96
C THR A 64 -14.88 8.47 -8.49
N ALA A 65 -15.79 7.83 -7.74
CA ALA A 65 -17.19 7.72 -8.10
C ALA A 65 -17.89 9.09 -8.12
N ALA A 66 -17.62 9.95 -7.14
CA ALA A 66 -18.16 11.31 -7.10
C ALA A 66 -17.67 12.15 -8.29
N ARG A 67 -16.38 12.06 -8.64
CA ARG A 67 -15.82 12.72 -9.83
C ARG A 67 -16.50 12.25 -11.11
N ARG A 68 -16.62 10.93 -11.30
CA ARG A 68 -17.31 10.34 -12.46
C ARG A 68 -18.75 10.80 -12.60
N ARG A 69 -19.49 10.90 -11.49
CA ARG A 69 -20.87 11.44 -11.49
C ARG A 69 -20.92 12.88 -11.96
N LYS A 70 -20.01 13.74 -11.49
CA LYS A 70 -19.92 15.14 -11.90
C LYS A 70 -19.60 15.27 -13.39
N VAL A 71 -18.64 14.49 -13.89
CA VAL A 71 -18.27 14.46 -15.31
C VAL A 71 -19.46 13.97 -16.15
N ALA A 72 -20.12 12.89 -15.74
CA ALA A 72 -21.29 12.36 -16.46
C ALA A 72 -22.45 13.37 -16.52
N ALA A 73 -22.72 14.08 -15.41
CA ALA A 73 -23.73 15.13 -15.36
C ALA A 73 -23.39 16.27 -16.35
N PHE A 74 -22.14 16.75 -16.34
CA PHE A 74 -21.66 17.77 -17.27
C PHE A 74 -21.78 17.33 -18.74
N LEU A 75 -21.34 16.11 -19.06
CA LEU A 75 -21.43 15.57 -20.42
C LEU A 75 -22.89 15.51 -20.89
N LYS A 76 -23.81 15.07 -20.03
CA LYS A 76 -25.24 15.01 -20.33
C LYS A 76 -25.85 16.39 -20.54
N GLU A 77 -25.57 17.34 -19.64
CA GLU A 77 -26.07 18.72 -19.71
C GLU A 77 -25.63 19.42 -21.00
N HIS A 78 -24.37 19.22 -21.41
CA HIS A 78 -23.82 19.80 -22.63
C HIS A 78 -24.06 18.96 -23.90
N GLY A 79 -24.72 17.79 -23.80
CA GLY A 79 -25.11 16.96 -24.94
C GLY A 79 -23.99 16.11 -25.55
N PHE A 80 -22.94 15.79 -24.80
CA PHE A 80 -21.84 14.92 -25.20
C PHE A 80 -22.21 13.45 -25.00
N MET A 81 -22.93 12.88 -25.97
CA MET A 81 -23.42 11.49 -25.92
C MET A 81 -22.31 10.43 -26.07
N LYS A 82 -21.19 10.80 -26.70
CA LYS A 82 -20.05 9.90 -26.97
C LYS A 82 -19.02 9.85 -25.83
N GLY A 83 -19.31 10.46 -24.68
CA GLY A 83 -18.43 10.45 -23.51
C GLY A 83 -17.33 11.52 -23.54
N VAL A 84 -16.31 11.32 -22.71
CA VAL A 84 -15.25 12.31 -22.40
C VAL A 84 -14.35 12.64 -23.60
N THR A 85 -14.16 11.67 -24.51
CA THR A 85 -13.35 11.78 -25.73
C THR A 85 -14.22 12.03 -26.97
N GLY A 86 -15.53 11.99 -26.80
CA GLY A 86 -16.48 12.00 -27.89
C GLY A 86 -16.90 13.41 -28.29
N PRO A 87 -16.56 13.88 -29.49
CA PRO A 87 -17.01 15.18 -29.93
C PRO A 87 -18.53 15.23 -30.12
N LYS A 88 -19.12 16.38 -29.83
CA LYS A 88 -20.47 16.73 -30.25
C LYS A 88 -20.40 17.41 -31.60
N THR A 89 -20.97 16.79 -32.63
CA THR A 89 -21.15 17.38 -33.96
C THR A 89 -22.55 17.97 -34.07
N SER A 90 -22.65 19.29 -34.23
CA SER A 90 -23.92 19.96 -34.53
C SER A 90 -23.97 20.27 -36.02
N LEU A 91 -25.02 19.80 -36.68
CA LEU A 91 -25.36 20.12 -38.07
C LEU A 91 -26.33 21.31 -38.02
N ALA A 92 -25.83 22.52 -38.28
CA ALA A 92 -26.67 23.71 -38.35
C ALA A 92 -26.62 24.29 -39.78
N PHE A 93 -27.78 24.27 -40.45
CA PHE A 93 -28.17 24.88 -41.74
C PHE A 93 -27.26 24.71 -42.99
N LEU A 94 -25.94 24.68 -42.89
CA LEU A 94 -24.99 24.35 -43.96
C LEU A 94 -23.56 24.04 -43.46
N ARG A 95 -23.32 23.90 -42.13
CA ARG A 95 -21.99 23.65 -41.55
C ARG A 95 -22.02 22.61 -40.44
N ILE A 96 -21.04 21.70 -40.46
CA ILE A 96 -20.74 20.78 -39.36
C ILE A 96 -19.83 21.52 -38.38
N LYS A 97 -20.25 21.64 -37.12
CA LYS A 97 -19.41 22.18 -36.05
C LYS A 97 -19.15 21.09 -35.01
N THR A 98 -17.88 20.81 -34.77
CA THR A 98 -17.41 19.85 -33.77
C THR A 98 -17.03 20.62 -32.52
N SER A 99 -17.56 20.21 -31.37
CA SER A 99 -17.18 20.73 -30.05
C SER A 99 -16.74 19.58 -29.17
N TYR A 100 -15.69 19.79 -28.38
CA TYR A 100 -15.20 18.81 -27.42
C TYR A 100 -15.60 19.19 -25.99
N PRO A 101 -15.75 18.21 -25.08
CA PRO A 101 -16.06 18.46 -23.68
C PRO A 101 -15.06 19.40 -23.00
N LEU A 102 -13.77 19.28 -23.34
CA LEU A 102 -12.69 20.08 -22.77
C LEU A 102 -12.81 21.56 -23.16
N HIS A 103 -13.02 21.82 -24.45
CA HIS A 103 -13.27 23.17 -24.96
C HIS A 103 -14.55 23.77 -24.37
N ALA A 104 -15.61 22.97 -24.17
CA ALA A 104 -16.84 23.46 -23.54
C ALA A 104 -16.60 23.83 -22.06
N ALA A 105 -15.89 23.00 -21.30
CA ALA A 105 -15.56 23.29 -19.90
C ALA A 105 -14.69 24.54 -19.78
N ALA A 106 -13.69 24.70 -20.65
CA ALA A 106 -12.83 25.88 -20.72
C ALA A 106 -13.62 27.15 -21.10
N LYS A 107 -14.54 27.04 -22.07
CA LYS A 107 -15.38 28.17 -22.52
C LYS A 107 -16.33 28.67 -21.43
N VAL A 108 -16.79 27.78 -20.55
CA VAL A 108 -17.63 28.12 -19.40
C VAL A 108 -16.78 28.58 -18.19
N GLY A 109 -15.45 28.48 -18.27
CA GLY A 109 -14.53 28.88 -17.20
C GLY A 109 -14.46 27.88 -16.04
N ASN A 110 -14.94 26.64 -16.22
CA ASN A 110 -14.94 25.64 -15.17
C ASN A 110 -13.63 24.84 -15.17
N THR A 111 -12.59 25.44 -14.58
CA THR A 111 -11.24 24.85 -14.47
C THR A 111 -11.24 23.52 -13.72
N ALA A 112 -12.07 23.40 -12.69
CA ALA A 112 -12.22 22.15 -11.94
C ALA A 112 -12.75 21.02 -12.84
N MET A 113 -13.74 21.29 -13.70
CA MET A 113 -14.26 20.31 -14.66
C MET A 113 -13.22 19.94 -15.71
N VAL A 114 -12.40 20.89 -16.20
CA VAL A 114 -11.29 20.58 -17.11
C VAL A 114 -10.33 19.58 -16.46
N GLY A 115 -9.94 19.80 -15.20
CA GLY A 115 -9.11 18.87 -14.46
C GLY A 115 -9.75 17.47 -14.30
N MET A 116 -11.05 17.41 -13.99
CA MET A 116 -11.78 16.14 -13.89
C MET A 116 -11.89 15.42 -15.24
N LEU A 117 -12.09 16.14 -16.34
CA LEU A 117 -12.16 15.57 -17.69
C LEU A 117 -10.80 14.97 -18.11
N LEU A 118 -9.70 15.68 -17.82
CA LEU A 118 -8.33 15.17 -18.07
C LEU A 118 -8.04 13.90 -17.25
N GLN A 119 -8.44 13.87 -15.98
CA GLN A 119 -8.29 12.68 -15.13
C GLN A 119 -9.11 11.48 -15.61
N GLU A 120 -10.24 11.70 -16.28
CA GLU A 120 -11.05 10.65 -16.89
C GLU A 120 -10.61 10.31 -18.35
N GLY A 121 -9.48 10.85 -18.82
CA GLY A 121 -8.86 10.48 -20.09
C GLY A 121 -9.27 11.33 -21.30
N ALA A 122 -9.76 12.55 -21.09
CA ALA A 122 -9.95 13.50 -22.19
C ALA A 122 -8.60 13.92 -22.80
N ASP A 123 -8.56 14.09 -24.12
CA ASP A 123 -7.38 14.54 -24.85
C ASP A 123 -7.16 16.05 -24.60
N PRO A 124 -5.99 16.46 -24.08
CA PRO A 124 -5.69 17.87 -23.79
C PRO A 124 -5.54 18.74 -25.05
N ALA A 125 -5.37 18.15 -26.24
CA ALA A 125 -5.16 18.87 -27.49
C ALA A 125 -6.45 19.22 -28.27
N GLN A 126 -7.64 18.94 -27.71
CA GLN A 126 -8.94 19.03 -28.39
C GLN A 126 -9.81 20.25 -28.04
#